data_AF-A0A850B2M8-F1
#
_entry.id   AF-A0A850B2M8-F1
#
_cell.length_a   1.000
_cell.length_b   1.000
_cell.length_c   1.000
_cell.angle_alpha   90.00
_cell.angle_beta   90.00
_cell.angle_gamma   90.00
#
_symmetry.space_group_name_H-M   'P 1'
#
loop_
_entity.id
_entity.type
_entity.pdbx_description
1 polymer ?
#
loop_
_entity_poly.entity_id
_entity_poly.type
_entity_poly.pdbx_seq_one_letter_code
_entity_poly.pdbx_strand_id
1 'polypeptide(L)'
;MRYGPETWREIDGIAFCHWDRWLLKLAITELDGLDGVARHFRARLRSNHGSHNQSEAMLAQIEDLRIRLGLASRTPETALDEEERASDWLRKKAEKRIWHRDINCHTEAMRNTPRRRLMARALRGHWARFPVSPASFEPDLRRIVGDGGYYDYCAAGLLADILELHIDILEATAASELERMAVHRAAMTVIIETMDRVDGSLGDMGELFAASERAYLKLARRAAGRDGLLRDLLELAIWEDYGLLRGVDAFLQALEEEHANIALRELAAIITELRRERLDYQLARAVALRQVVLAPWAG
;
A
#
# COMPACT_ATOMS: atom_id res chain seq x y z
N MET A 1 -21.21 25.35 4.10
CA MET A 1 -21.36 24.25 3.11
C MET A 1 -20.73 23.01 3.73
N ARG A 2 -21.38 21.83 3.69
CA ARG A 2 -20.82 20.59 4.26
C ARG A 2 -20.03 19.83 3.19
N TYR A 3 -18.80 19.44 3.49
CA TYR A 3 -17.81 18.91 2.54
C TYR A 3 -17.71 17.38 2.52
N GLY A 4 -18.28 16.69 3.52
CA GLY A 4 -18.42 15.24 3.56
C GLY A 4 -17.94 14.61 4.87
N PRO A 5 -16.70 14.89 5.35
CA PRO A 5 -16.17 14.26 6.56
C PRO A 5 -16.80 14.75 7.86
N GLU A 6 -17.51 15.88 7.85
CA GLU A 6 -18.13 16.41 9.06
C GLU A 6 -19.21 15.45 9.58
N THR A 7 -19.30 15.34 10.91
CA THR A 7 -20.32 14.54 11.57
C THR A 7 -21.72 14.98 11.13
N TRP A 8 -22.51 14.01 10.70
CA TRP A 8 -23.91 14.18 10.35
C TRP A 8 -24.80 13.84 11.54
N ARG A 9 -24.61 12.65 12.14
CA ARG A 9 -25.42 12.11 13.23
C ARG A 9 -24.62 11.07 14.02
N GLU A 10 -25.00 10.88 15.27
CA GLU A 10 -24.59 9.75 16.09
C GLU A 10 -25.78 8.79 16.29
N ILE A 11 -25.56 7.49 16.11
CA ILE A 11 -26.56 6.43 16.31
C ILE A 11 -25.92 5.40 17.23
N ASP A 12 -26.55 5.13 18.37
CA ASP A 12 -26.10 4.13 19.34
C ASP A 12 -24.61 4.32 19.76
N GLY A 13 -24.18 5.57 19.94
CA GLY A 13 -22.80 5.92 20.31
C GLY A 13 -21.79 5.94 19.16
N ILE A 14 -22.24 5.67 17.92
CA ILE A 14 -21.38 5.59 16.73
C ILE A 14 -21.63 6.80 15.84
N ALA A 15 -20.57 7.54 15.54
CA ALA A 15 -20.63 8.71 14.67
C ALA A 15 -20.70 8.31 13.18
N PHE A 16 -21.59 8.99 12.45
CA PHE A 16 -21.74 8.92 11.00
C PHE A 16 -21.52 10.30 10.39
N CYS A 17 -20.83 10.36 9.25
CA CYS A 17 -20.51 11.62 8.56
C CYS A 17 -21.44 11.85 7.35
N HIS A 18 -21.25 12.98 6.66
CA HIS A 18 -22.04 13.30 5.48
C HIS A 18 -21.78 12.39 4.28
N TRP A 19 -20.57 11.83 4.16
CA TRP A 19 -20.32 10.79 3.15
C TRP A 19 -21.19 9.56 3.41
N ASP A 20 -21.32 9.13 4.66
CA ASP A 20 -22.20 8.02 5.04
C ASP A 20 -23.64 8.32 4.66
N ARG A 21 -24.15 9.50 5.02
CA ARG A 21 -25.51 9.91 4.68
C ARG A 21 -25.82 9.77 3.19
N TRP A 22 -24.89 10.19 2.33
CA TRP A 22 -25.07 10.10 0.89
C TRP A 22 -24.97 8.66 0.38
N LEU A 23 -24.03 7.87 0.91
CA LEU A 23 -23.92 6.44 0.57
C LEU A 23 -25.15 5.64 1.00
N LEU A 24 -25.68 5.89 2.21
CA LEU A 24 -26.93 5.29 2.70
C LEU A 24 -28.10 5.67 1.80
N LYS A 25 -28.20 6.94 1.39
CA LYS A 25 -29.27 7.40 0.50
C LYS A 25 -29.21 6.74 -0.88
N LEU A 26 -28.02 6.47 -1.40
CA LEU A 26 -27.86 5.74 -2.66
C LEU A 26 -28.16 4.26 -2.47
N ALA A 27 -27.73 3.68 -1.36
CA ALA A 27 -27.97 2.27 -1.06
C ALA A 27 -29.46 1.93 -1.08
N ILE A 28 -30.33 2.76 -0.50
CA ILE A 28 -31.79 2.49 -0.51
C ILE A 28 -32.42 2.54 -1.92
N THR A 29 -31.72 3.12 -2.91
CA THR A 29 -32.18 3.21 -4.30
C THR A 29 -31.52 2.19 -5.23
N GLU A 30 -30.44 1.55 -4.78
CA GLU A 30 -29.70 0.55 -5.53
C GLU A 30 -30.26 -0.85 -5.21
N LEU A 31 -30.42 -1.69 -6.23
CA LEU A 31 -31.02 -3.02 -6.09
C LEU A 31 -30.32 -3.90 -5.04
N ASP A 32 -29.00 -3.76 -4.93
CA ASP A 32 -28.14 -4.53 -4.02
C ASP A 32 -27.56 -3.65 -2.91
N GLY A 33 -28.23 -2.55 -2.55
CA GLY A 33 -27.80 -1.68 -1.46
C GLY A 33 -26.39 -1.13 -1.65
N LEU A 34 -25.60 -1.16 -0.57
CA LEU A 34 -24.19 -0.77 -0.59
C LEU A 34 -23.33 -1.65 -1.51
N ASP A 35 -23.71 -2.90 -1.78
CA ASP A 35 -23.00 -3.73 -2.76
C ASP A 35 -23.21 -3.24 -4.19
N GLY A 36 -24.41 -2.74 -4.51
CA GLY A 36 -24.70 -2.06 -5.77
C GLY A 36 -23.80 -0.85 -5.98
N VAL A 37 -23.71 0.01 -4.97
CA VAL A 37 -22.82 1.19 -4.96
C VAL A 37 -21.35 0.75 -5.11
N ALA A 38 -20.90 -0.26 -4.36
CA ALA A 38 -19.52 -0.74 -4.42
C ALA A 38 -19.16 -1.34 -5.80
N ARG A 39 -20.10 -2.04 -6.47
CA ARG A 39 -19.88 -2.54 -7.84
C ARG A 39 -19.59 -1.43 -8.84
N HIS A 40 -20.26 -0.29 -8.73
CA HIS A 40 -20.00 0.87 -9.60
C HIS A 40 -18.55 1.37 -9.45
N PHE A 41 -18.06 1.54 -8.22
CA PHE A 41 -16.67 1.95 -8.00
C PHE A 41 -15.66 0.89 -8.46
N ARG A 42 -15.97 -0.40 -8.29
CA ARG A 42 -15.12 -1.49 -8.82
C ARG A 42 -15.08 -1.49 -10.36
N ALA A 43 -16.19 -1.21 -11.02
CA ALA A 43 -16.22 -1.08 -12.47
C ALA A 43 -15.38 0.12 -12.93
N ARG A 44 -15.46 1.25 -12.21
CA ARG A 44 -14.62 2.43 -12.45
C ARG A 44 -13.13 2.14 -12.30
N LEU A 45 -12.73 1.32 -11.33
CA LEU A 45 -11.32 0.89 -11.18
C LEU A 45 -10.80 0.04 -12.35
N ARG A 46 -11.69 -0.68 -13.05
CA ARG A 46 -11.29 -1.49 -14.21
C ARG A 46 -11.23 -0.70 -15.50
N SER A 47 -12.06 0.34 -15.62
CA SER A 47 -11.96 1.31 -16.70
C SER A 47 -10.80 2.26 -16.39
N ASN A 48 -9.75 2.29 -17.22
CA ASN A 48 -8.52 3.09 -17.05
C ASN A 48 -8.71 4.64 -17.00
N HIS A 49 -9.88 5.14 -16.62
CA HIS A 49 -10.26 6.55 -16.54
C HIS A 49 -9.83 7.13 -15.19
N GLY A 50 -8.56 7.51 -15.04
CA GLY A 50 -8.04 8.62 -14.22
C GLY A 50 -8.41 8.79 -12.73
N SER A 51 -9.28 7.97 -12.13
CA SER A 51 -9.86 8.17 -10.79
C SER A 51 -9.73 6.92 -9.89
N HIS A 52 -8.59 6.24 -10.00
CA HIS A 52 -8.31 5.05 -9.18
C HIS A 52 -8.32 5.39 -7.69
N ASN A 53 -7.66 6.48 -7.30
CA ASN A 53 -7.56 6.89 -5.90
C ASN A 53 -8.91 7.22 -5.26
N GLN A 54 -9.82 7.88 -5.98
CA GLN A 54 -11.14 8.23 -5.43
C GLN A 54 -12.04 7.00 -5.31
N SER A 55 -12.00 6.10 -6.31
CA SER A 55 -12.79 4.88 -6.30
C SER A 55 -12.33 3.94 -5.17
N GLU A 56 -11.01 3.81 -4.95
CA GLU A 56 -10.47 3.08 -3.79
C GLU A 56 -10.87 3.73 -2.46
N ALA A 57 -10.80 5.07 -2.37
CA ALA A 57 -11.24 5.80 -1.18
C ALA A 57 -12.73 5.54 -0.86
N MET A 58 -13.61 5.51 -1.87
CA MET A 58 -15.04 5.24 -1.64
C MET A 58 -15.31 3.81 -1.27
N LEU A 59 -14.58 2.86 -1.85
CA LEU A 59 -14.67 1.46 -1.41
C LEU A 59 -14.24 1.32 0.06
N ALA A 60 -13.20 2.03 0.48
CA ALA A 60 -12.78 2.06 1.87
C ALA A 60 -13.85 2.68 2.79
N GLN A 61 -14.49 3.78 2.36
CA GLN A 61 -15.62 4.38 3.12
C GLN A 61 -16.83 3.45 3.22
N ILE A 62 -17.17 2.74 2.13
CA ILE A 62 -18.30 1.81 2.13
C ILE A 62 -18.04 0.66 3.11
N GLU A 63 -16.82 0.15 3.16
CA GLU A 63 -16.47 -0.93 4.08
C GLU A 63 -16.50 -0.47 5.54
N ASP A 64 -15.92 0.70 5.82
CA ASP A 64 -16.02 1.34 7.14
C ASP A 64 -17.48 1.58 7.56
N LEU A 65 -18.32 2.06 6.63
CA LEU A 65 -19.75 2.25 6.86
C LEU A 65 -20.45 0.93 7.20
N ARG A 66 -20.12 -0.18 6.52
CA ARG A 66 -20.70 -1.50 6.83
C ARG A 66 -20.34 -1.96 8.23
N ILE A 67 -19.09 -1.79 8.64
CA ILE A 67 -18.64 -2.15 9.98
C ILE A 67 -19.42 -1.32 11.02
N ARG A 68 -19.51 0.00 10.83
CA ARG A 68 -20.25 0.89 11.75
C ARG A 68 -21.75 0.60 11.79
N LEU A 69 -22.37 0.30 10.65
CA LEU A 69 -23.77 -0.16 10.60
C LEU A 69 -23.97 -1.48 11.35
N GLY A 70 -23.05 -2.44 11.17
CA GLY A 70 -23.08 -3.72 11.87
C GLY A 70 -22.97 -3.56 13.38
N LEU A 71 -22.05 -2.72 13.84
CA LEU A 71 -21.88 -2.39 15.27
C LEU A 71 -23.12 -1.70 15.85
N ALA A 72 -23.77 -0.82 15.09
CA ALA A 72 -25.03 -0.17 15.48
C ALA A 72 -26.27 -1.07 15.31
N SER A 73 -26.11 -2.29 14.78
CA SER A 73 -27.22 -3.16 14.37
C SER A 73 -28.24 -2.47 13.46
N ARG A 74 -27.76 -1.64 12.52
CA ARG A 74 -28.58 -0.86 11.58
C ARG A 74 -28.42 -1.35 10.13
N THR A 75 -29.47 -1.19 9.35
CA THR A 75 -29.46 -1.24 7.88
C THR A 75 -29.44 0.18 7.29
N PRO A 76 -29.12 0.36 6.00
CA PRO A 76 -29.22 1.66 5.34
C PRO A 76 -30.57 2.37 5.51
N GLU A 77 -31.66 1.62 5.46
CA GLU A 77 -33.03 2.12 5.62
C GLU A 77 -33.27 2.63 7.03
N THR A 78 -32.81 1.89 8.04
CA THR A 78 -33.03 2.23 9.46
C THR A 78 -32.10 3.33 9.98
N ALA A 79 -30.98 3.58 9.30
CA ALA A 79 -30.03 4.63 9.68
C ALA A 79 -30.51 6.04 9.27
N LEU A 80 -31.28 6.14 8.18
CA LEU A 80 -31.94 7.38 7.74
C LEU A 80 -33.27 7.56 8.45
N ASP A 81 -33.69 8.80 8.69
CA ASP A 81 -35.07 9.07 9.13
C ASP A 81 -36.06 9.08 7.95
N GLU A 82 -37.36 9.15 8.24
CA GLU A 82 -38.41 9.11 7.21
C GLU A 82 -38.32 10.28 6.23
N GLU A 83 -37.99 11.48 6.71
CA GLU A 83 -37.83 12.66 5.86
C GLU A 83 -36.66 12.48 4.89
N GLU A 84 -35.55 11.92 5.35
CA GLU A 84 -34.38 11.63 4.54
C GLU A 84 -34.63 10.52 3.51
N ARG A 85 -35.36 9.49 3.91
CA ARG A 85 -35.79 8.42 3.00
C ARG A 85 -36.69 8.97 1.89
N ALA A 86 -37.64 9.85 2.21
CA ALA A 86 -38.52 10.49 1.24
C ALA A 86 -37.85 11.61 0.42
N SER A 87 -36.71 12.15 0.87
CA SER A 87 -36.10 13.34 0.26
C SER A 87 -35.48 13.06 -1.12
N ASP A 88 -36.14 13.57 -2.16
CA ASP A 88 -35.63 13.61 -3.53
C ASP A 88 -34.42 14.54 -3.69
N TRP A 89 -34.40 15.64 -2.92
CA TRP A 89 -33.26 16.55 -2.89
C TRP A 89 -32.01 15.85 -2.38
N LEU A 90 -32.13 15.04 -1.31
CA LEU A 90 -31.01 14.30 -0.75
C LEU A 90 -30.49 13.26 -1.75
N ARG A 91 -31.38 12.59 -2.49
CA ARG A 91 -31.02 11.64 -3.56
C ARG A 91 -30.17 12.32 -4.63
N LYS A 92 -30.69 13.39 -5.24
CA LYS A 92 -29.98 14.16 -6.28
C LYS A 92 -28.64 14.70 -5.77
N LYS A 93 -28.59 15.10 -4.50
CA LYS A 93 -27.37 15.57 -3.86
C LYS A 93 -26.36 14.43 -3.68
N ALA A 94 -26.80 13.25 -3.26
CA ALA A 94 -25.96 12.08 -3.10
C ALA A 94 -25.38 11.63 -4.45
N GLU A 95 -26.22 11.52 -5.49
CA GLU A 95 -25.78 11.22 -6.86
C GLU A 95 -24.71 12.21 -7.32
N LYS A 96 -24.96 13.52 -7.16
CA LYS A 96 -23.99 14.56 -7.52
C LYS A 96 -22.67 14.46 -6.75
N ARG A 97 -22.72 14.09 -5.47
CA ARG A 97 -21.54 14.04 -4.59
C ARG A 97 -20.71 12.78 -4.75
N ILE A 98 -21.35 11.64 -4.97
CA ILE A 98 -20.71 10.32 -5.02
C ILE A 98 -20.31 9.96 -6.46
N TRP A 99 -21.12 10.32 -7.46
CA TRP A 99 -20.88 9.91 -8.84
C TRP A 99 -20.16 10.92 -9.70
N HIS A 100 -20.36 12.22 -9.45
CA HIS A 100 -20.01 13.27 -10.42
C HIS A 100 -19.01 14.31 -9.90
N ARG A 101 -18.66 14.29 -8.61
CA ARG A 101 -17.70 15.24 -8.04
C ARG A 101 -16.46 14.53 -7.55
N ASP A 102 -15.33 15.22 -7.72
CA ASP A 102 -14.08 14.85 -7.09
C ASP A 102 -14.16 14.98 -5.57
N ILE A 103 -13.44 14.08 -4.92
CA ILE A 103 -13.42 13.93 -3.48
C ILE A 103 -12.27 14.76 -2.93
N ASN A 104 -12.60 16.00 -2.59
CA ASN A 104 -11.60 16.95 -2.10
C ASN A 104 -11.35 16.84 -0.58
N CYS A 105 -12.21 16.11 0.15
CA CYS A 105 -12.12 15.97 1.60
C CYS A 105 -12.33 14.52 2.00
N HIS A 106 -11.25 13.86 2.40
CA HIS A 106 -11.25 12.45 2.79
C HIS A 106 -11.45 12.28 4.30
N THR A 107 -12.29 11.30 4.68
CA THR A 107 -12.33 10.72 6.02
C THR A 107 -11.05 9.93 6.31
N GLU A 108 -10.87 9.49 7.55
CA GLU A 108 -9.77 8.57 7.89
C GLU A 108 -9.86 7.26 7.11
N ALA A 109 -11.06 6.64 7.03
CA ALA A 109 -11.28 5.41 6.26
C ALA A 109 -10.89 5.58 4.77
N MET A 110 -11.27 6.71 4.16
CA MET A 110 -10.91 7.05 2.78
C MET A 110 -9.41 7.23 2.57
N ARG A 111 -8.68 7.74 3.58
CA ARG A 111 -7.21 7.85 3.53
C ARG A 111 -6.53 6.50 3.76
N ASN A 112 -7.18 5.60 4.49
CA ASN A 112 -6.64 4.33 4.91
C ASN A 112 -7.06 3.17 3.98
N THR A 113 -6.91 3.34 2.65
CA THR A 113 -7.30 2.32 1.67
C THR A 113 -6.48 1.03 1.84
N PRO A 114 -7.00 -0.14 1.42
CA PRO A 114 -6.22 -1.38 1.44
C PRO A 114 -4.85 -1.25 0.76
N ARG A 115 -4.80 -0.56 -0.38
CA ARG A 115 -3.54 -0.25 -1.07
C ARG A 115 -2.54 0.45 -0.17
N ARG A 116 -2.95 1.52 0.49
CA ARG A 116 -2.06 2.31 1.37
C ARG A 116 -1.61 1.52 2.58
N ARG A 117 -2.50 0.74 3.21
CA ARG A 117 -2.13 -0.12 4.35
C ARG A 117 -1.10 -1.17 3.97
N LEU A 118 -1.33 -1.86 2.85
CA LEU A 118 -0.47 -2.94 2.40
C LEU A 118 0.86 -2.43 1.85
N MET A 119 0.89 -1.28 1.17
CA MET A 119 2.13 -0.58 0.80
C MET A 119 2.94 -0.19 2.04
N ALA A 120 2.30 0.42 3.05
CA ALA A 120 2.97 0.76 4.30
C ALA A 120 3.54 -0.48 5.01
N ARG A 121 2.81 -1.61 4.96
CA ARG A 121 3.27 -2.89 5.50
C ARG A 121 4.44 -3.46 4.70
N ALA A 122 4.42 -3.39 3.38
CA ALA A 122 5.53 -3.82 2.53
C ALA A 122 6.81 -3.00 2.77
N LEU A 123 6.67 -1.70 3.08
CA LEU A 123 7.82 -0.85 3.35
C LEU A 123 8.42 -1.08 4.74
N ARG A 124 7.61 -1.36 5.78
CA ARG A 124 8.07 -1.38 7.19
C ARG A 124 7.44 -2.42 8.11
N GLY A 125 6.30 -3.00 7.74
CA GLY A 125 5.45 -3.77 8.65
C GLY A 125 6.08 -5.06 9.18
N HIS A 126 7.07 -5.61 8.47
CA HIS A 126 7.79 -6.81 8.89
C HIS A 126 9.12 -6.52 9.60
N TRP A 127 9.53 -5.26 9.71
CA TRP A 127 10.84 -4.87 10.25
C TRP A 127 11.07 -5.32 11.70
N ALA A 128 10.01 -5.48 12.49
CA ALA A 128 10.10 -5.97 13.87
C ALA A 128 10.46 -7.46 13.95
N ARG A 129 10.31 -8.22 12.85
CA ARG A 129 10.67 -9.64 12.77
C ARG A 129 12.11 -9.87 12.33
N PHE A 130 12.79 -8.81 11.87
CA PHE A 130 14.18 -8.91 11.49
C PHE A 130 15.04 -9.15 12.74
N PRO A 131 16.12 -9.94 12.64
CA PRO A 131 17.08 -10.11 13.74
C PRO A 131 17.68 -8.79 14.23
N VAL A 132 17.91 -7.88 13.30
CA VAL A 132 18.25 -6.47 13.54
C VAL A 132 17.25 -5.66 12.72
N SER A 133 16.49 -4.79 13.38
CA SER A 133 15.43 -4.05 12.70
C SER A 133 16.00 -2.94 11.81
N PRO A 134 15.59 -2.84 10.53
CA PRO A 134 15.93 -1.68 9.68
C PRO A 134 15.46 -0.34 10.27
N ALA A 135 14.49 -0.36 11.18
CA ALA A 135 13.93 0.83 11.83
C ALA A 135 14.97 1.69 12.55
N SER A 136 16.08 1.13 13.03
CA SER A 136 17.13 1.89 13.71
C SER A 136 17.95 2.78 12.78
N PHE A 137 18.05 2.41 11.50
CA PHE A 137 18.89 3.11 10.51
C PHE A 137 18.10 4.09 9.66
N GLU A 138 16.80 3.81 9.46
CA GLU A 138 15.93 4.64 8.62
C GLU A 138 15.91 6.13 9.00
N PRO A 139 15.81 6.55 10.28
CA PRO A 139 15.74 7.97 10.63
C PRO A 139 16.96 8.77 10.18
N ASP A 140 18.14 8.15 10.20
CA ASP A 140 19.38 8.81 9.78
C ASP A 140 19.42 8.99 8.26
N LEU A 141 19.05 7.96 7.51
CA LEU A 141 18.94 8.01 6.06
C LEU A 141 17.85 9.01 5.60
N ARG A 142 16.71 9.04 6.30
CA ARG A 142 15.63 10.00 6.02
C ARG A 142 16.05 11.45 6.25
N ARG A 143 16.89 11.70 7.25
CA ARG A 143 17.39 13.05 7.55
C ARG A 143 18.20 13.63 6.38
N ILE A 144 18.90 12.79 5.63
CA ILE A 144 19.65 13.18 4.45
C ILE A 144 18.74 13.62 3.32
N VAL A 145 17.68 12.85 3.07
CA VAL A 145 16.66 13.20 2.06
C VAL A 145 15.85 14.42 2.48
N GLY A 146 15.61 14.59 3.78
CA GLY A 146 14.81 15.66 4.34
C GLY A 146 13.34 15.65 3.92
N ASP A 147 12.59 16.60 4.48
CA ASP A 147 11.16 16.81 4.20
C ASP A 147 10.94 17.82 3.04
N GLY A 148 12.01 18.11 2.29
CA GLY A 148 12.03 19.10 1.21
C GLY A 148 11.11 18.76 0.03
N GLY A 149 10.91 19.76 -0.83
CA GLY A 149 10.10 19.67 -2.05
C GLY A 149 10.73 18.80 -3.15
N TYR A 150 10.35 19.08 -4.39
CA TYR A 150 10.84 18.33 -5.55
C TYR A 150 12.32 18.60 -5.84
N TYR A 151 13.07 17.55 -6.17
CA TYR A 151 14.48 17.59 -6.58
C TYR A 151 14.56 17.46 -8.10
N ASP A 152 15.15 18.46 -8.77
CA ASP A 152 15.49 18.36 -10.19
C ASP A 152 16.64 17.36 -10.43
N TYR A 153 17.00 17.11 -11.68
CA TYR A 153 17.99 16.09 -12.04
C TYR A 153 19.37 16.35 -11.40
N CYS A 154 19.80 17.61 -11.26
CA CYS A 154 21.08 17.94 -10.62
C CYS A 154 21.01 17.66 -9.11
N ALA A 155 19.91 18.08 -8.46
CA ALA A 155 19.72 17.88 -7.04
C ALA A 155 19.51 16.39 -6.69
N ALA A 156 18.88 15.63 -7.58
CA ALA A 156 18.70 14.18 -7.44
C ALA A 156 20.04 13.43 -7.48
N GLY A 157 20.94 13.80 -8.41
CA GLY A 157 22.29 13.22 -8.46
C GLY A 157 23.10 13.53 -7.19
N LEU A 158 23.12 14.79 -6.75
CA LEU A 158 23.78 15.16 -5.49
C LEU A 158 23.19 14.43 -4.28
N LEU A 159 21.87 14.26 -4.23
CA LEU A 159 21.20 13.52 -3.18
C LEU A 159 21.60 12.03 -3.18
N ALA A 160 21.71 11.43 -4.36
CA ALA A 160 22.17 10.05 -4.50
C ALA A 160 23.60 9.90 -3.94
N ASP A 161 24.53 10.78 -4.30
CA ASP A 161 25.92 10.76 -3.81
C ASP A 161 26.00 10.89 -2.27
N ILE A 162 25.24 11.82 -1.68
CA ILE A 162 25.24 12.03 -0.22
C ILE A 162 24.63 10.82 0.51
N LEU A 163 23.58 10.23 -0.06
CA LEU A 163 22.92 9.06 0.50
C LEU A 163 23.81 7.82 0.39
N GLU A 164 24.51 7.62 -0.74
CA GLU A 164 25.52 6.57 -0.93
C GLU A 164 26.61 6.66 0.13
N LEU A 165 27.21 7.85 0.32
CA LEU A 165 28.22 8.07 1.35
C LEU A 165 27.72 7.71 2.76
N HIS A 166 26.47 8.04 3.08
CA HIS A 166 25.89 7.69 4.39
C HIS A 166 25.63 6.19 4.54
N ILE A 167 25.19 5.51 3.47
CA ILE A 167 25.04 4.06 3.46
C ILE A 167 26.41 3.40 3.70
N ASP A 168 27.47 3.88 3.04
CA ASP A 168 28.83 3.37 3.22
C ASP A 168 29.33 3.56 4.66
N ILE A 169 29.07 4.70 5.29
CA ILE A 169 29.43 4.96 6.69
C ILE A 169 28.68 4.00 7.63
N LEU A 170 27.38 3.80 7.42
CA LEU A 170 26.58 2.86 8.21
C LEU A 170 27.03 1.41 8.01
N GLU A 171 27.37 1.02 6.78
CA GLU A 171 27.88 -0.32 6.49
C GLU A 171 29.25 -0.57 7.12
N ALA A 172 30.16 0.40 7.05
CA ALA A 172 31.50 0.33 7.62
C ALA A 172 31.48 0.25 9.16
N THR A 173 30.48 0.84 9.80
CA THR A 173 30.31 0.86 11.26
C THR A 173 29.42 -0.26 11.81
N ALA A 174 28.74 -1.00 10.94
CA ALA A 174 27.91 -2.14 11.33
C ALA A 174 28.74 -3.25 12.01
N ALA A 175 28.29 -3.68 13.18
CA ALA A 175 28.92 -4.71 14.00
C ALA A 175 28.70 -6.14 13.47
N SER A 176 27.78 -6.34 12.53
CA SER A 176 27.46 -7.67 11.98
C SER A 176 26.89 -7.62 10.56
N GLU A 177 26.89 -8.77 9.88
CA GLU A 177 26.22 -8.94 8.59
C GLU A 177 24.70 -8.69 8.66
N LEU A 178 24.08 -8.96 9.82
CA LEU A 178 22.65 -8.69 10.05
C LEU A 178 22.37 -7.19 10.15
N GLU A 179 23.27 -6.42 10.74
CA GLU A 179 23.19 -4.95 10.75
C GLU A 179 23.36 -4.38 9.34
N ARG A 180 24.34 -4.85 8.56
CA ARG A 180 24.50 -4.43 7.16
C ARG A 180 23.25 -4.72 6.33
N MET A 181 22.64 -5.88 6.52
CA MET A 181 21.39 -6.24 5.86
C MET A 181 20.26 -5.26 6.24
N ALA A 182 20.17 -4.89 7.52
CA ALA A 182 19.18 -3.93 7.99
C ALA A 182 19.42 -2.51 7.43
N VAL A 183 20.67 -2.08 7.30
CA VAL A 183 21.06 -0.80 6.66
C VAL A 183 20.56 -0.74 5.21
N HIS A 184 20.90 -1.73 4.38
CA HIS A 184 20.46 -1.72 2.98
C HIS A 184 18.95 -1.82 2.84
N ARG A 185 18.28 -2.58 3.72
CA ARG A 185 16.82 -2.67 3.69
C ARG A 185 16.15 -1.33 4.02
N ALA A 186 16.70 -0.59 4.99
CA ALA A 186 16.25 0.76 5.32
C ALA A 186 16.50 1.72 4.14
N ALA A 187 17.69 1.66 3.53
CA ALA A 187 18.05 2.46 2.37
C ALA A 187 17.09 2.23 1.19
N MET A 188 16.77 0.98 0.85
CA MET A 188 15.79 0.65 -0.18
C MET A 188 14.42 1.30 0.08
N THR A 189 13.93 1.26 1.33
CA THR A 189 12.67 1.93 1.70
C THR A 189 12.75 3.46 1.52
N VAL A 190 13.83 4.08 1.98
CA VAL A 190 14.03 5.53 1.86
C VAL A 190 14.10 5.95 0.39
N ILE A 191 14.80 5.20 -0.45
CA ILE A 191 14.91 5.48 -1.88
C ILE A 191 13.55 5.35 -2.57
N ILE A 192 12.79 4.28 -2.32
CA ILE A 192 11.44 4.10 -2.88
C ILE A 192 10.53 5.29 -2.57
N GLU A 193 10.51 5.77 -1.32
CA GLU A 193 9.69 6.92 -0.95
C GLU A 193 10.22 8.26 -1.50
N THR A 194 11.49 8.29 -1.88
CA THR A 194 12.11 9.48 -2.49
C THR A 194 11.79 9.57 -3.98
N MET A 195 11.48 8.44 -4.64
CA MET A 195 11.17 8.40 -6.07
C MET A 195 10.01 9.31 -6.49
N ASP A 196 9.03 9.55 -5.62
CA ASP A 196 7.92 10.50 -5.87
C ASP A 196 8.35 11.97 -5.92
N ARG A 197 9.58 12.28 -5.49
CA ARG A 197 10.08 13.65 -5.30
C ARG A 197 11.31 13.97 -6.13
N VAL A 198 11.80 13.06 -6.96
CA VAL A 198 13.01 13.26 -7.75
C VAL A 198 12.72 13.21 -9.24
N ASP A 199 13.44 14.03 -10.00
CA ASP A 199 13.60 13.81 -11.44
C ASP A 199 14.54 12.61 -11.66
N GLY A 200 13.95 11.45 -11.96
CA GLY A 200 14.69 10.21 -12.21
C GLY A 200 15.35 10.11 -13.59
N SER A 201 15.35 11.17 -14.41
CA SER A 201 15.81 11.13 -15.80
C SER A 201 17.27 10.68 -16.00
N LEU A 202 18.14 10.89 -15.01
CA LEU A 202 19.54 10.42 -15.05
C LEU A 202 19.75 9.03 -14.41
N GLY A 203 18.77 8.52 -13.67
CA GLY A 203 18.81 7.16 -13.13
C GLY A 203 19.68 6.96 -11.87
N ASP A 204 20.32 8.01 -11.34
CA ASP A 204 21.27 7.90 -10.20
C ASP A 204 20.64 7.24 -8.97
N MET A 205 19.43 7.65 -8.58
CA MET A 205 18.67 7.02 -7.49
C MET A 205 18.35 5.55 -7.77
N GLY A 206 18.15 5.18 -9.04
CA GLY A 206 17.92 3.81 -9.46
C GLY A 206 19.16 2.94 -9.36
N GLU A 207 20.34 3.48 -9.70
CA GLU A 207 21.61 2.76 -9.53
C GLU A 207 21.99 2.61 -8.06
N LEU A 208 21.74 3.64 -7.23
CA LEU A 208 21.90 3.56 -5.78
C LEU A 208 20.99 2.48 -5.17
N PHE A 209 19.73 2.41 -5.61
CA PHE A 209 18.83 1.33 -5.21
C PHE A 209 19.39 -0.04 -5.62
N ALA A 210 19.84 -0.19 -6.86
CA ALA A 210 20.38 -1.45 -7.36
C ALA A 210 21.62 -1.90 -6.58
N ALA A 211 22.49 -0.97 -6.14
CA ALA A 211 23.61 -1.26 -5.26
C ALA A 211 23.14 -1.82 -3.91
N SER A 212 22.17 -1.14 -3.27
CA SER A 212 21.59 -1.59 -2.00
C SER A 212 20.85 -2.92 -2.13
N GLU A 213 20.09 -3.15 -3.21
CA GLU A 213 19.41 -4.41 -3.49
C GLU A 213 20.42 -5.56 -3.61
N ARG A 214 21.49 -5.40 -4.41
CA ARG A 214 22.52 -6.43 -4.57
C ARG A 214 23.17 -6.82 -3.24
N ALA A 215 23.51 -5.83 -2.42
CA ALA A 215 24.11 -6.05 -1.11
C ALA A 215 23.12 -6.74 -0.16
N TYR A 216 21.87 -6.26 -0.11
CA TYR A 216 20.80 -6.86 0.68
C TYR A 216 20.55 -8.32 0.30
N LEU A 217 20.33 -8.63 -0.99
CA LEU A 217 20.02 -9.98 -1.46
C LEU A 217 21.17 -10.98 -1.20
N LYS A 218 22.42 -10.52 -1.27
CA LYS A 218 23.60 -11.33 -0.92
C LYS A 218 23.57 -11.74 0.55
N LEU A 219 23.24 -10.83 1.45
CA LEU A 219 23.14 -11.08 2.90
C LEU A 219 21.89 -11.90 3.23
N ALA A 220 20.75 -11.54 2.65
CA ALA A 220 19.46 -12.20 2.80
C ALA A 220 19.52 -13.69 2.43
N ARG A 221 20.35 -14.08 1.46
CA ARG A 221 20.49 -15.49 1.04
C ARG A 221 20.93 -16.38 2.20
N ARG A 222 21.80 -15.89 3.08
CA ARG A 222 22.28 -16.62 4.26
C ARG A 222 21.27 -16.64 5.41
N ALA A 223 20.24 -15.80 5.32
CA ALA A 223 19.21 -15.62 6.35
C ALA A 223 17.80 -15.97 5.85
N ALA A 224 17.67 -16.62 4.68
CA ALA A 224 16.39 -16.87 4.01
C ALA A 224 15.40 -17.67 4.88
N GLY A 225 15.90 -18.55 5.76
CA GLY A 225 15.08 -19.32 6.70
C GLY A 225 14.61 -18.55 7.94
N ARG A 226 15.01 -17.28 8.12
CA ARG A 226 14.58 -16.48 9.27
C ARG A 226 13.16 -15.96 9.07
N ASP A 227 12.39 -15.98 10.16
CA ASP A 227 11.01 -15.53 10.16
C ASP A 227 10.87 -14.08 9.65
N GLY A 228 9.81 -13.82 8.89
CA GLY A 228 9.48 -12.51 8.33
C GLY A 228 10.34 -12.03 7.15
N LEU A 229 11.54 -12.56 6.93
CA LEU A 229 12.46 -12.02 5.91
C LEU A 229 11.96 -12.24 4.48
N LEU A 230 11.60 -13.47 4.14
CA LEU A 230 11.06 -13.77 2.80
C LEU A 230 9.72 -13.06 2.59
N ARG A 231 8.88 -12.99 3.63
CA ARG A 231 7.60 -12.28 3.56
C ARG A 231 7.80 -10.80 3.27
N ASP A 232 8.73 -10.15 3.96
CA ASP A 232 9.08 -8.74 3.73
C ASP A 232 9.56 -8.50 2.30
N LEU A 233 10.52 -9.30 1.82
CA LEU A 233 11.06 -9.15 0.47
C LEU A 233 9.99 -9.38 -0.61
N LEU A 234 9.15 -10.40 -0.44
CA LEU A 234 8.06 -10.70 -1.38
C LEU A 234 7.03 -9.58 -1.40
N GLU A 235 6.64 -9.03 -0.25
CA GLU A 235 5.75 -7.88 -0.22
C GLU A 235 6.39 -6.66 -0.88
N LEU A 236 7.66 -6.35 -0.59
CA LEU A 236 8.36 -5.27 -1.26
C LEU A 236 8.35 -5.44 -2.80
N ALA A 237 8.65 -6.64 -3.29
CA ALA A 237 8.64 -6.96 -4.73
C ALA A 237 7.26 -6.94 -5.40
N ILE A 238 6.18 -7.03 -4.62
CA ILE A 238 4.80 -6.88 -5.13
C ILE A 238 4.39 -5.41 -5.18
N TRP A 239 4.93 -4.59 -4.28
CA TRP A 239 4.45 -3.24 -3.99
C TRP A 239 5.35 -2.12 -4.54
N GLU A 240 6.60 -2.41 -4.87
CA GLU A 240 7.53 -1.44 -5.48
C GLU A 240 7.13 -1.17 -6.95
N ASP A 241 6.54 0.00 -7.22
CA ASP A 241 5.88 0.30 -8.51
C ASP A 241 6.77 1.06 -9.53
N TYR A 242 8.06 1.31 -9.22
CA TYR A 242 9.02 2.02 -10.09
C TYR A 242 9.93 1.07 -10.89
N GLY A 243 9.88 -0.24 -10.65
CA GLY A 243 10.71 -1.21 -11.37
C GLY A 243 12.18 -1.18 -10.94
N LEU A 244 12.43 -0.82 -9.67
CA LEU A 244 13.76 -0.74 -9.08
C LEU A 244 14.32 -2.10 -8.72
N LEU A 245 13.47 -3.06 -8.35
CA LEU A 245 13.90 -4.41 -7.99
C LEU A 245 14.24 -5.23 -9.24
N ARG A 246 15.54 -5.51 -9.43
CA ARG A 246 16.07 -6.23 -10.59
C ARG A 246 16.62 -7.61 -10.23
N GLY A 247 17.01 -7.83 -8.98
CA GLY A 247 17.70 -9.03 -8.52
C GLY A 247 16.81 -10.10 -7.88
N VAL A 248 15.57 -9.75 -7.53
CA VAL A 248 14.66 -10.63 -6.77
C VAL A 248 14.39 -11.95 -7.49
N ASP A 249 14.18 -11.94 -8.81
CA ASP A 249 13.85 -13.16 -9.53
C ASP A 249 14.98 -14.20 -9.47
N ALA A 250 16.22 -13.76 -9.75
CA ALA A 250 17.39 -14.61 -9.65
C ALA A 250 17.66 -15.07 -8.20
N PHE A 251 17.33 -14.23 -7.21
CA PHE A 251 17.39 -14.61 -5.81
C PHE A 251 16.40 -15.74 -5.49
N LEU A 252 15.15 -15.62 -5.92
CA LEU A 252 14.08 -16.60 -5.67
C LEU A 252 14.34 -17.94 -6.37
N GLN A 253 14.86 -17.91 -7.60
CA GLN A 253 15.23 -19.12 -8.34
C GLN A 253 16.41 -19.87 -7.72
N ALA A 254 17.26 -19.18 -6.98
CA ALA A 254 18.43 -19.77 -6.32
C ALA A 254 18.15 -20.22 -4.87
N LEU A 255 16.90 -20.19 -4.40
CA LEU A 255 16.55 -20.67 -3.07
C LEU A 255 16.71 -22.19 -2.99
N GLU A 256 17.22 -22.65 -1.86
CA GLU A 256 17.16 -24.06 -1.48
C GLU A 256 15.69 -24.49 -1.27
N GLU A 257 15.40 -25.79 -1.42
CA GLU A 257 14.04 -26.33 -1.41
C GLU A 257 13.24 -25.93 -0.15
N GLU A 258 13.88 -25.99 1.02
CA GLU A 258 13.26 -25.58 2.30
C GLU A 258 12.82 -24.11 2.28
N HIS A 259 13.68 -23.22 1.80
CA HIS A 259 13.40 -21.79 1.72
C HIS A 259 12.40 -21.44 0.60
N ALA A 260 12.46 -22.15 -0.52
CA ALA A 260 11.46 -22.03 -1.59
C ALA A 260 10.06 -22.40 -1.07
N ASN A 261 9.95 -23.46 -0.27
CA ASN A 261 8.69 -23.84 0.37
C ASN A 261 8.15 -22.77 1.33
N ILE A 262 9.01 -22.07 2.08
CA ILE A 262 8.61 -20.91 2.88
C ILE A 262 8.06 -19.80 1.97
N ALA A 263 8.80 -19.43 0.92
CA ALA A 263 8.38 -18.39 -0.02
C ALA A 263 7.02 -18.71 -0.68
N LEU A 264 6.77 -19.97 -1.06
CA LEU A 264 5.50 -20.41 -1.63
C LEU A 264 4.33 -20.30 -0.64
N ARG A 265 4.54 -20.63 0.63
CA ARG A 265 3.52 -20.46 1.69
C ARG A 265 3.19 -18.98 1.89
N GLU A 266 4.21 -18.13 1.96
CA GLU A 266 4.03 -16.69 2.10
C GLU A 266 3.28 -16.10 0.89
N LEU A 267 3.68 -16.45 -0.33
CA LEU A 267 2.99 -16.03 -1.55
C LEU A 267 1.54 -16.50 -1.59
N ALA A 268 1.22 -17.72 -1.13
CA ALA A 268 -0.16 -18.18 -1.04
C ALA A 268 -1.01 -17.33 -0.08
N ALA A 269 -0.43 -16.95 1.06
CA ALA A 269 -1.08 -16.05 2.01
C ALA A 269 -1.26 -14.63 1.43
N ILE A 270 -0.22 -14.06 0.79
CA ILE A 270 -0.30 -12.75 0.11
C ILE A 270 -1.36 -12.78 -0.98
N ILE A 271 -1.36 -13.79 -1.86
CA ILE A 271 -2.34 -13.95 -2.95
C ILE A 271 -3.77 -13.99 -2.41
N THR A 272 -3.98 -14.69 -1.30
CA THR A 272 -5.31 -14.77 -0.66
C THR A 272 -5.77 -13.41 -0.16
N GLU A 273 -4.87 -12.66 0.48
CA GLU A 273 -5.16 -11.30 0.95
C GLU A 273 -5.42 -10.34 -0.22
N LEU A 274 -4.59 -10.35 -1.26
CA LEU A 274 -4.76 -9.49 -2.44
C LEU A 274 -6.07 -9.79 -3.19
N ARG A 275 -6.51 -11.06 -3.24
CA ARG A 275 -7.83 -11.43 -3.77
C ARG A 275 -8.97 -10.89 -2.92
N ARG A 276 -8.85 -10.97 -1.60
CA ARG A 276 -9.85 -10.43 -0.66
C ARG A 276 -9.99 -8.92 -0.84
N GLU A 277 -8.86 -8.21 -0.93
CA GLU A 277 -8.82 -6.75 -1.11
C GLU A 277 -9.05 -6.31 -2.56
N ARG A 278 -9.11 -7.25 -3.52
CA ARG A 278 -9.34 -7.03 -4.96
C ARG A 278 -8.29 -6.12 -5.61
N LEU A 279 -7.02 -6.34 -5.26
CA LEU A 279 -5.87 -5.60 -5.78
C LEU A 279 -5.26 -6.35 -6.98
N ASP A 280 -5.94 -6.30 -8.13
CA ASP A 280 -5.65 -7.16 -9.29
C ASP A 280 -4.22 -6.99 -9.85
N TYR A 281 -3.68 -5.76 -9.87
CA TYR A 281 -2.32 -5.48 -10.33
C TYR A 281 -1.27 -6.14 -9.43
N GLN A 282 -1.34 -5.90 -8.11
CA GLN A 282 -0.48 -6.55 -7.13
C GLN A 282 -0.67 -8.08 -7.12
N LEU A 283 -1.90 -8.56 -7.31
CA LEU A 283 -2.19 -9.99 -7.41
C LEU A 283 -1.48 -10.62 -8.60
N ALA A 284 -1.47 -9.97 -9.77
CA ALA A 284 -0.74 -10.45 -10.94
C ALA A 284 0.76 -10.56 -10.67
N ARG A 285 1.35 -9.55 -10.00
CA ARG A 285 2.76 -9.58 -9.57
C ARG A 285 3.04 -10.74 -8.60
N ALA A 286 2.20 -10.94 -7.60
CA ALA A 286 2.34 -12.04 -6.64
C ALA A 286 2.26 -13.41 -7.32
N VAL A 287 1.36 -13.58 -8.30
CA VAL A 287 1.26 -14.81 -9.09
C VAL A 287 2.50 -15.01 -9.96
N ALA A 288 3.05 -13.95 -10.57
CA ALA A 288 4.27 -14.02 -11.36
C ALA A 288 5.47 -14.46 -10.50
N LEU A 289 5.67 -13.84 -9.33
CA LEU A 289 6.72 -14.24 -8.37
C LEU A 289 6.56 -15.70 -7.93
N ARG A 290 5.33 -16.18 -7.75
CA ARG A 290 5.09 -17.60 -7.45
C ARG A 290 5.58 -18.53 -8.57
N GLN A 291 5.43 -18.14 -9.83
CA GLN A 291 5.99 -18.92 -10.94
C GLN A 291 7.51 -18.88 -10.94
N VAL A 292 8.12 -17.73 -10.61
CA VAL A 292 9.58 -17.60 -10.48
C VAL A 292 10.14 -18.55 -9.42
N VAL A 293 9.49 -18.68 -8.26
CA VAL A 293 9.90 -19.63 -7.21
C VAL A 293 9.75 -21.09 -7.66
N LEU A 294 8.73 -21.41 -8.46
CA LEU A 294 8.47 -22.78 -8.94
C LEU A 294 9.37 -23.20 -10.10
N ALA A 295 9.88 -22.26 -10.90
CA ALA A 295 10.60 -22.54 -12.14
C ALA A 295 11.76 -23.54 -12.01
N PRO A 296 12.60 -23.52 -10.95
CA PRO A 296 13.68 -24.50 -10.78
C PRO A 296 13.19 -25.94 -10.53
N TRP A 297 11.93 -26.13 -10.14
CA TRP A 297 11.37 -27.40 -9.65
C TRP A 297 10.37 -28.03 -10.63
N ALA A 298 10.19 -27.45 -11.81
CA ALA A 298 9.22 -27.89 -12.81
C ALA A 298 9.71 -29.06 -13.70
N GLY A 299 10.79 -29.74 -13.30
CA GLY A 299 11.44 -30.84 -14.03
C GLY A 299 11.20 -32.21 -13.42
#